data_AF-A0A550H826-F1
#
_entry.id   AF-A0A550H826-F1
#
_cell.length_a   1.000
_cell.length_b   1.000
_cell.length_c   1.000
_cell.angle_alpha   90.00
_cell.angle_beta   90.00
_cell.angle_gamma   90.00
#
_symmetry.space_group_name_H-M   'P 1'
#
loop_
_entity.id
_entity.type
_entity.pdbx_description
1 polymer ?
#
loop_
_entity_poly.entity_id
_entity_poly.type
_entity_poly.pdbx_seq_one_letter_code
_entity_poly.pdbx_strand_id
1 'polypeptide(L)'
;SLFGVEAAIAASLVAGMLLGQRHRFVKHIHDHRPEEDQIEEEELTEAEIHTFQLPLTHIAVATIFIFSIAASLPSMIVIITQWHLAVLAVVSACLLMFVVRPIAIFLVTIGTTFSFREKLFMSFLAPRGVIISALALFFAFEFATHPTGDPILAAAFLWFILAIVFVTILVEGGLAAWTAKKTSVIETESNADIAE
;
A
#
# COMPACT_ATOMS: atom_id res chain seq x y z
N SER A 1 -1.08 -25.87 -6.84
CA SER A 1 -1.59 -25.44 -5.52
C SER A 1 -0.49 -24.97 -4.55
N LEU A 2 0.74 -24.66 -5.03
CA LEU A 2 1.84 -24.17 -4.18
C LEU A 2 1.75 -22.67 -3.80
N PHE A 3 1.13 -21.83 -4.63
CA PHE A 3 1.09 -20.37 -4.42
C PHE A 3 0.33 -19.91 -3.17
N GLY A 4 -0.63 -20.71 -2.67
CA GLY A 4 -1.41 -20.35 -1.48
C GLY A 4 -0.65 -20.52 -0.17
N VAL A 5 0.32 -21.44 -0.12
CA VAL A 5 1.08 -21.75 1.10
C VAL A 5 2.19 -20.73 1.32
N GLU A 6 2.86 -20.29 0.25
CA GLU A 6 3.91 -19.27 0.36
C GLU A 6 3.36 -17.89 0.77
N ALA A 7 2.16 -17.54 0.30
CA ALA A 7 1.48 -16.31 0.73
C ALA A 7 1.13 -16.33 2.22
N ALA A 8 0.74 -17.49 2.77
CA ALA A 8 0.43 -17.65 4.20
C ALA A 8 1.69 -17.57 5.08
N ILE A 9 2.83 -18.09 4.60
CA ILE A 9 4.12 -18.02 5.30
C ILE A 9 4.68 -16.59 5.29
N ALA A 10 4.55 -15.86 4.17
CA ALA A 10 4.97 -14.47 4.10
C ALA A 10 4.16 -13.57 5.04
N ALA A 11 2.84 -13.81 5.16
CA ALA A 11 1.96 -13.04 6.04
C ALA A 11 2.29 -13.23 7.54
N SER A 12 2.61 -14.46 7.96
CA SER A 12 2.97 -14.73 9.35
C SER A 12 4.36 -14.17 9.73
N LEU A 13 5.30 -14.15 8.78
CA LEU A 13 6.63 -13.58 8.99
C LEU A 13 6.56 -12.05 9.17
N VAL A 14 5.75 -11.37 8.36
CA VAL A 14 5.54 -9.92 8.45
C VAL A 14 4.79 -9.54 9.74
N ALA A 15 3.81 -10.33 10.16
CA ALA A 15 3.12 -10.11 11.44
C ALA A 15 4.06 -10.28 12.65
N GLY A 16 4.96 -11.27 12.62
CA GLY A 16 5.98 -11.46 13.65
C GLY A 16 7.01 -10.33 13.70
N MET A 17 7.40 -9.80 12.54
CA MET A 17 8.38 -8.71 12.44
C MET A 17 7.82 -7.38 12.96
N LEU A 18 6.54 -7.10 12.74
CA LEU A 18 5.87 -5.89 13.23
C LEU A 18 5.63 -5.91 14.74
N LEU A 19 5.36 -7.08 15.32
CA LEU A 19 5.21 -7.22 16.78
C LEU A 19 6.55 -7.21 17.54
N GLY A 20 7.64 -7.64 16.89
CA GLY A 20 8.97 -7.77 17.51
C GLY A 20 9.78 -6.47 17.65
N GLN A 21 9.43 -5.40 16.92
CA GLN A 21 10.22 -4.15 16.88
C GLN A 21 9.86 -3.16 18.01
N ARG A 22 8.66 -3.27 18.60
CA ARG A 22 8.15 -2.26 19.57
C ARG A 22 8.82 -2.31 20.95
N HIS A 23 9.45 -3.42 21.34
CA HIS A 23 9.92 -3.60 22.73
C HIS A 23 11.40 -3.24 22.97
N ARG A 24 12.20 -2.98 21.92
CA ARG A 24 13.67 -2.88 22.06
C ARG A 24 14.24 -1.46 21.98
N PHE A 25 13.49 -0.48 21.50
CA PHE A 25 14.04 0.84 21.17
C PHE A 25 13.94 1.89 22.31
N VAL A 26 13.07 1.69 23.30
CA VAL A 26 12.73 2.74 24.29
C VAL A 26 13.62 2.73 25.55
N LYS A 27 14.52 1.76 25.72
CA LYS A 27 15.18 1.53 27.02
C LYS A 27 16.61 2.10 27.18
N HIS A 28 17.11 2.95 26.29
CA HIS A 28 18.54 3.33 26.37
C HIS A 28 18.90 4.82 26.26
N ILE A 29 17.94 5.73 26.37
CA ILE A 29 18.25 7.17 26.44
C ILE A 29 17.52 7.74 27.65
N HIS A 30 18.13 7.64 28.83
CA HIS A 30 17.74 8.45 29.98
C HIS A 30 19.00 8.83 30.75
N ASP A 31 19.50 10.03 30.52
CA ASP A 31 20.45 10.68 31.43
C ASP A 31 20.17 12.20 31.50
N HIS A 32 19.44 12.58 32.55
CA HIS A 32 19.42 13.85 33.27
C HIS A 32 19.35 15.17 32.47
N ARG A 33 18.14 15.55 32.05
CA ARG A 33 17.69 16.95 31.83
C ARG A 33 16.18 17.06 32.14
N PRO A 34 15.66 18.24 32.50
CA PRO A 34 14.26 18.41 32.91
C PRO A 34 13.30 17.85 31.84
N GLU A 35 12.32 17.04 32.26
CA GLU A 35 11.45 16.26 31.35
C GLU A 35 10.56 17.10 30.43
N GLU A 36 10.20 18.33 30.80
CA GLU A 36 9.37 19.21 29.95
C GLU A 36 10.09 19.66 28.67
N ASP A 37 11.37 20.05 28.75
CA ASP A 37 12.14 20.49 27.59
C ASP A 37 12.46 19.35 26.62
N GLN A 38 12.56 18.10 27.12
CA GLN A 38 12.85 16.92 26.30
C GLN A 38 11.65 16.51 25.44
N ILE A 39 10.43 16.62 25.97
CA ILE A 39 9.22 16.24 25.26
C ILE A 39 8.95 17.23 24.12
N GLU A 40 9.14 18.54 24.34
CA GLU A 40 8.99 19.55 23.28
C GLU A 40 10.06 19.41 22.18
N GLU A 41 11.34 19.17 22.52
CA GLU A 41 12.39 18.93 21.50
C GLU A 41 12.18 17.62 20.73
N GLU A 42 11.75 16.53 21.40
CA GLU A 42 11.46 15.24 20.75
C GLU A 42 10.27 15.35 19.79
N GLU A 43 9.17 16.02 20.20
CA GLU A 43 7.99 16.24 19.37
C GLU A 43 8.28 17.17 18.17
N LEU A 44 9.07 18.24 18.36
CA LEU A 44 9.54 19.08 17.25
C LEU A 44 10.42 18.30 16.26
N THR A 45 11.32 17.44 16.76
CA THR A 45 12.23 16.66 15.92
C THR A 45 11.49 15.60 15.10
N GLU A 46 10.52 14.90 15.72
CA GLU A 46 9.69 13.93 15.01
C GLU A 46 8.84 14.59 13.92
N ALA A 47 8.25 15.76 14.21
CA ALA A 47 7.48 16.54 13.24
C ALA A 47 8.35 17.01 12.06
N GLU A 48 9.59 17.44 12.33
CA GLU A 48 10.55 17.87 11.31
C GLU A 48 10.99 16.69 10.42
N ILE A 49 11.29 15.53 11.02
CA ILE A 49 11.62 14.30 10.28
C ILE A 49 10.44 13.88 9.38
N HIS A 50 9.22 13.86 9.92
CA HIS A 50 8.05 13.45 9.16
C HIS A 50 7.76 14.39 7.98
N THR A 51 7.86 15.71 8.22
CA THR A 51 7.67 16.74 7.19
C THR A 51 8.71 16.63 6.07
N PHE A 52 9.93 16.19 6.39
CA PHE A 52 10.97 15.94 5.38
C PHE A 52 10.79 14.61 4.64
N GLN A 53 10.33 13.56 5.31
CA GLN A 53 10.12 12.24 4.70
C GLN A 53 8.91 12.20 3.76
N LEU A 54 7.87 12.98 4.04
CA LEU A 54 6.65 13.05 3.24
C LEU A 54 6.94 13.39 1.76
N PRO A 55 7.63 14.48 1.40
CA PRO A 55 7.95 14.78 0.00
C PRO A 55 8.81 13.73 -0.68
N LEU A 56 9.81 13.18 0.02
CA LEU A 56 10.73 12.18 -0.53
C LEU A 56 9.99 10.89 -0.90
N THR A 57 9.10 10.42 -0.02
CA THR A 57 8.28 9.23 -0.28
C THR A 57 7.31 9.44 -1.44
N HIS A 58 6.69 10.63 -1.55
CA HIS A 58 5.83 10.96 -2.69
C HIS A 58 6.60 10.94 -4.02
N ILE A 59 7.78 11.54 -4.08
CA ILE A 59 8.61 11.56 -5.29
C ILE A 59 9.06 10.14 -5.66
N ALA A 60 9.47 9.32 -4.68
CA ALA A 60 9.86 7.94 -4.90
C ALA A 60 8.69 7.10 -5.46
N VAL A 61 7.51 7.21 -4.84
CA VAL A 61 6.29 6.52 -5.28
C VAL A 61 5.91 6.94 -6.70
N ALA A 62 5.90 8.25 -7.00
CA ALA A 62 5.56 8.75 -8.32
C ALA A 62 6.55 8.25 -9.39
N THR A 63 7.85 8.28 -9.08
CA THR A 63 8.91 7.82 -10.00
C THR A 63 8.74 6.33 -10.32
N ILE A 64 8.56 5.49 -9.31
CA ILE A 64 8.34 4.05 -9.48
C ILE A 64 7.07 3.79 -10.29
N PHE A 65 5.98 4.50 -9.96
CA PHE A 65 4.70 4.29 -10.62
C PHE A 65 4.75 4.69 -12.10
N ILE A 66 5.32 5.85 -12.41
CA ILE A 66 5.51 6.32 -13.79
C ILE A 66 6.41 5.35 -14.56
N PHE A 67 7.54 4.94 -13.99
CA PHE A 67 8.46 4.00 -14.64
C PHE A 67 7.82 2.64 -14.88
N SER A 68 7.04 2.15 -13.93
CA SER A 68 6.32 0.89 -14.07
C SER A 68 5.25 0.95 -15.16
N ILE A 69 4.48 2.05 -15.22
CA ILE A 69 3.52 2.27 -16.32
C ILE A 69 4.26 2.33 -17.66
N ALA A 70 5.34 3.11 -17.74
CA ALA A 70 6.15 3.26 -18.95
C ALA A 70 6.64 1.89 -19.48
N ALA A 71 7.15 1.03 -18.58
CA ALA A 71 7.60 -0.31 -18.91
C ALA A 71 6.47 -1.25 -19.37
N SER A 72 5.23 -0.96 -19.02
CA SER A 72 4.05 -1.74 -19.39
C SER A 72 3.36 -1.27 -20.69
N LEU A 73 3.83 -0.20 -21.35
CA LEU A 73 3.26 0.22 -22.64
C LEU A 73 3.49 -0.82 -23.77
N PRO A 74 4.68 -1.43 -23.92
CA PRO A 74 4.92 -2.42 -24.98
C PRO A 74 4.04 -3.67 -24.84
N SER A 75 3.71 -4.05 -23.60
CA SER A 75 2.83 -5.19 -23.32
C SER A 75 1.35 -4.90 -23.61
N MET A 76 0.98 -3.66 -23.97
CA MET A 76 -0.40 -3.29 -24.31
C MET A 76 -0.92 -4.01 -25.56
N ILE A 77 -0.03 -4.39 -26.48
CA ILE A 77 -0.37 -5.17 -27.67
C ILE A 77 -0.91 -6.58 -27.31
N VAL A 78 -0.45 -7.15 -26.19
CA VAL A 78 -0.86 -8.47 -25.68
C VAL A 78 -2.30 -8.44 -25.15
N ILE A 79 -2.75 -7.29 -24.63
CA ILE A 79 -4.12 -7.11 -24.11
C ILE A 79 -5.14 -7.16 -25.25
N ILE A 80 -4.83 -6.47 -26.36
CA ILE A 80 -5.74 -6.38 -27.51
C ILE A 80 -5.94 -7.77 -28.11
N THR A 81 -4.89 -8.60 -28.08
CA THR A 81 -4.97 -9.99 -28.52
C THR A 81 -5.67 -10.89 -27.51
N GLN A 82 -5.64 -10.58 -26.21
CA GLN A 82 -6.09 -11.48 -25.13
C GLN A 82 -7.02 -10.77 -24.12
N TRP A 83 -8.24 -10.44 -24.54
CA TRP A 83 -9.27 -9.79 -23.70
C TRP A 83 -9.59 -10.54 -22.38
N HIS A 84 -9.44 -11.86 -22.38
CA HIS A 84 -9.63 -12.74 -21.23
C HIS A 84 -8.63 -12.47 -20.09
N LEU A 85 -7.39 -12.06 -20.40
CA LEU A 85 -6.40 -11.70 -19.37
C LEU A 85 -6.82 -10.43 -18.62
N ALA A 86 -7.39 -9.45 -19.33
CA ALA A 86 -7.91 -8.23 -18.72
C ALA A 86 -9.06 -8.53 -17.76
N VAL A 87 -10.01 -9.37 -18.19
CA VAL A 87 -11.13 -9.81 -17.33
C VAL A 87 -10.61 -10.56 -16.11
N LEU A 88 -9.64 -11.47 -16.29
CA LEU A 88 -9.03 -12.19 -15.17
C LEU A 88 -8.34 -11.26 -14.17
N ALA A 89 -7.65 -10.22 -14.64
CA ALA A 89 -7.00 -9.24 -13.76
C ALA A 89 -8.04 -8.49 -12.91
N VAL A 90 -9.12 -8.01 -13.54
CA VAL A 90 -10.20 -7.31 -12.82
C VAL A 90 -10.89 -8.23 -11.82
N VAL A 91 -11.24 -9.45 -12.22
CA VAL A 91 -11.89 -10.43 -11.33
C VAL A 91 -10.97 -10.79 -10.16
N SER A 92 -9.68 -10.99 -10.43
CA SER A 92 -8.68 -11.26 -9.38
C SER A 92 -8.55 -10.09 -8.42
N ALA A 93 -8.50 -8.85 -8.92
CA ALA A 93 -8.46 -7.65 -8.09
C ALA A 93 -9.69 -7.54 -7.18
N CYS A 94 -10.89 -7.74 -7.73
CA CYS A 94 -12.13 -7.78 -6.96
C CYS A 94 -12.11 -8.88 -5.90
N LEU A 95 -11.65 -10.08 -6.24
CA LEU A 95 -11.56 -11.19 -5.29
C LEU A 95 -10.61 -10.86 -4.13
N LEU A 96 -9.44 -10.31 -4.43
CA LEU A 96 -8.48 -9.87 -3.41
C LEU A 96 -9.09 -8.79 -2.51
N MET A 97 -9.81 -7.83 -3.10
CA MET A 97 -10.38 -6.70 -2.37
C MET A 97 -11.56 -7.09 -1.48
N PHE A 98 -12.46 -7.97 -1.95
CA PHE A 98 -13.68 -8.37 -1.23
C PHE A 98 -13.51 -9.59 -0.33
N VAL A 99 -12.45 -10.39 -0.51
CA VAL A 99 -12.24 -11.61 0.27
C VAL A 99 -10.99 -11.48 1.13
N VAL A 100 -9.83 -11.29 0.51
CA VAL A 100 -8.55 -11.34 1.24
C VAL A 100 -8.43 -10.19 2.24
N ARG A 101 -8.80 -8.98 1.86
CA ARG A 101 -8.71 -7.79 2.73
C ARG A 101 -9.60 -7.85 3.97
N PRO A 102 -10.92 -8.09 3.87
CA PRO A 102 -11.75 -8.18 5.06
C PRO A 102 -11.28 -9.32 5.95
N ILE A 103 -10.92 -10.49 5.39
CA ILE A 103 -10.40 -11.60 6.20
C ILE A 103 -9.16 -11.18 6.99
N ALA A 104 -8.19 -10.49 6.37
CA ALA A 104 -6.99 -10.03 7.05
C ALA A 104 -7.32 -9.10 8.23
N ILE A 105 -8.26 -8.17 8.05
CA ILE A 105 -8.66 -7.23 9.11
C ILE A 105 -9.54 -7.90 10.15
N PHE A 106 -10.42 -8.82 9.76
CA PHE A 106 -11.18 -9.62 10.72
C PHE A 106 -10.24 -10.41 11.61
N LEU A 107 -9.22 -11.06 11.06
CA LEU A 107 -8.21 -11.80 11.83
C LEU A 107 -7.44 -10.89 12.80
N VAL A 108 -7.03 -9.69 12.35
CA VAL A 108 -6.27 -8.74 13.19
C VAL A 108 -7.14 -8.03 14.21
N THR A 109 -8.45 -7.90 13.97
CA THR A 109 -9.39 -7.23 14.89
C THR A 109 -10.13 -8.19 15.82
N ILE A 110 -9.77 -9.48 15.87
CA ILE A 110 -10.25 -10.43 16.89
C ILE A 110 -9.76 -9.92 18.25
N GLY A 111 -10.69 -9.39 19.07
CA GLY A 111 -10.41 -8.85 20.40
C GLY A 111 -10.53 -7.33 20.55
N THR A 112 -10.85 -6.59 19.48
CA THR A 112 -11.01 -5.12 19.52
C THR A 112 -12.48 -4.67 19.47
N THR A 113 -12.81 -3.55 20.11
CA THR A 113 -14.16 -2.96 20.23
C THR A 113 -14.61 -2.15 19.01
N PHE A 114 -14.09 -2.43 17.81
CA PHE A 114 -14.46 -1.67 16.60
C PHE A 114 -15.77 -2.16 15.99
N SER A 115 -16.61 -1.23 15.51
CA SER A 115 -17.86 -1.55 14.82
C SER A 115 -17.58 -2.20 13.46
N PHE A 116 -18.49 -3.05 12.98
CA PHE A 116 -18.37 -3.71 11.68
C PHE A 116 -18.15 -2.73 10.51
N ARG A 117 -18.68 -1.51 10.64
CA ARG A 117 -18.52 -0.43 9.66
C ARG A 117 -17.11 0.16 9.65
N GLU A 118 -16.51 0.37 10.82
CA GLU A 118 -15.14 0.87 10.94
C GLU A 118 -14.13 -0.15 10.43
N LYS A 119 -14.33 -1.44 10.74
CA LYS A 119 -13.48 -2.52 10.23
C LYS A 119 -13.51 -2.59 8.71
N LEU A 120 -14.70 -2.43 8.12
CA LEU A 120 -14.86 -2.40 6.68
C LEU A 120 -14.20 -1.15 6.08
N PHE A 121 -14.39 0.02 6.69
CA PHE A 121 -13.77 1.27 6.21
C PHE A 121 -12.24 1.22 6.25
N MET A 122 -11.65 0.74 7.35
CA MET A 122 -10.20 0.53 7.47
C MET A 122 -9.67 -0.47 6.43
N SER A 123 -10.49 -1.44 6.01
CA SER A 123 -10.13 -2.41 4.96
C SER A 123 -10.03 -1.84 3.57
N PHE A 124 -10.71 -0.72 3.33
CA PHE A 124 -10.77 -0.09 2.02
C PHE A 124 -9.78 1.07 1.85
N LEU A 125 -9.03 1.46 2.90
CA LEU A 125 -8.22 2.69 2.91
C LEU A 125 -6.69 2.46 2.89
N ALA A 126 -6.20 1.34 2.36
CA ALA A 126 -4.77 1.01 2.39
C ALA A 126 -4.12 1.03 0.99
N PRO A 127 -3.52 2.16 0.56
CA PRO A 127 -2.82 2.25 -0.72
C PRO A 127 -1.44 1.59 -0.63
N ARG A 128 -1.37 0.26 -0.84
CA ARG A 128 -0.12 -0.53 -0.75
C ARG A 128 0.40 -1.06 -2.09
N GLY A 129 -0.14 -0.61 -3.22
CA GLY A 129 0.15 -1.16 -4.54
C GLY A 129 1.54 -0.85 -5.11
N VAL A 130 2.23 0.16 -4.59
CA VAL A 130 3.48 0.69 -5.19
C VAL A 130 4.62 -0.33 -5.12
N ILE A 131 4.82 -0.96 -3.95
CA ILE A 131 5.90 -1.93 -3.75
C ILE A 131 5.69 -3.15 -4.65
N ILE A 132 4.44 -3.62 -4.78
CA ILE A 132 4.10 -4.77 -5.62
C ILE A 132 4.35 -4.48 -7.10
N SER A 133 4.05 -3.24 -7.54
CA SER A 133 4.36 -2.77 -8.89
C SER A 133 5.86 -2.84 -9.20
N ALA A 134 6.69 -2.34 -8.27
CA ALA A 134 8.15 -2.39 -8.41
C ALA A 134 8.69 -3.83 -8.45
N LEU A 135 8.17 -4.70 -7.57
CA LEU A 135 8.55 -6.11 -7.55
C LEU A 135 8.14 -6.82 -8.84
N ALA A 136 6.95 -6.55 -9.37
CA ALA A 136 6.51 -7.12 -10.64
C ALA A 136 7.41 -6.68 -11.79
N LEU A 137 7.82 -5.41 -11.81
CA LEU A 137 8.77 -4.90 -12.80
C LEU A 137 10.15 -5.55 -12.67
N PHE A 138 10.64 -5.72 -11.45
CA PHE A 138 11.89 -6.43 -11.18
C PHE A 138 11.84 -7.88 -11.67
N PHE A 139 10.79 -8.63 -11.33
CA PHE A 139 10.63 -10.01 -11.77
C PHE A 139 10.42 -10.13 -13.28
N ALA A 140 9.71 -9.19 -13.90
CA ALA A 140 9.53 -9.18 -15.35
C ALA A 140 10.86 -8.91 -16.08
N PHE A 141 11.69 -8.01 -15.54
CA PHE A 141 13.04 -7.79 -16.07
C PHE A 141 13.91 -9.04 -15.91
N GLU A 142 13.88 -9.68 -14.74
CA GLU A 142 14.61 -10.92 -14.48
C GLU A 142 14.17 -12.06 -15.41
N PHE A 143 12.86 -12.19 -15.66
CA PHE A 143 12.34 -13.18 -16.61
C PHE A 143 12.73 -12.87 -18.06
N ALA A 144 12.89 -11.61 -18.43
CA ALA A 144 13.28 -11.22 -19.78
C ALA A 144 14.79 -11.41 -20.05
N THR A 145 15.62 -11.33 -19.01
CA THR A 145 17.08 -11.51 -19.11
C THR A 145 17.52 -12.97 -18.93
N HIS A 146 16.66 -13.82 -18.37
CA HIS A 146 16.97 -15.23 -18.18
C HIS A 146 17.05 -16.00 -19.51
N PRO A 147 18.07 -16.85 -19.74
CA PRO A 147 18.28 -17.55 -21.02
C PRO A 147 17.17 -18.55 -21.41
N THR A 148 16.28 -18.90 -20.47
CA THR A 148 15.11 -19.78 -20.69
C THR A 148 13.79 -19.01 -20.62
N GLY A 149 13.84 -17.70 -20.43
CA GLY A 149 12.66 -16.87 -20.24
C GLY A 149 11.98 -16.51 -21.56
N ASP A 150 10.66 -16.60 -21.60
CA ASP A 150 9.87 -16.08 -22.69
C ASP A 150 9.57 -14.59 -22.43
N PRO A 151 10.10 -13.65 -23.23
CA PRO A 151 9.86 -12.23 -23.05
C PRO A 151 8.38 -11.85 -23.17
N ILE A 152 7.59 -12.63 -23.91
CA ILE A 152 6.14 -12.42 -24.05
C ILE A 152 5.43 -12.75 -22.72
N LEU A 153 5.83 -13.84 -22.06
CA LEU A 153 5.27 -14.23 -20.78
C LEU A 153 5.65 -13.25 -19.67
N ALA A 154 6.89 -12.76 -19.67
CA ALA A 154 7.36 -11.73 -18.74
C ALA A 154 6.55 -10.42 -18.89
N ALA A 155 6.30 -10.00 -20.13
CA ALA A 155 5.49 -8.84 -20.45
C ALA A 155 4.02 -9.01 -20.02
N ALA A 156 3.44 -10.20 -20.22
CA ALA A 156 2.09 -10.53 -19.79
C ALA A 156 1.96 -10.55 -18.26
N PHE A 157 2.96 -11.09 -17.55
CA PHE A 157 3.01 -11.09 -16.08
C PHE A 157 3.07 -9.67 -15.51
N LEU A 158 3.98 -8.83 -16.02
CA LEU A 158 4.10 -7.43 -15.61
C LEU A 158 2.76 -6.72 -15.76
N TRP A 159 2.16 -6.85 -16.96
CA TRP A 159 0.90 -6.21 -17.26
C TRP A 159 -0.23 -6.67 -16.33
N PHE A 160 -0.33 -7.98 -16.08
CA PHE A 160 -1.36 -8.55 -15.20
C PHE A 160 -1.29 -7.98 -13.78
N ILE A 161 -0.09 -7.88 -13.21
CA ILE A 161 0.08 -7.29 -11.87
C ILE A 161 -0.24 -5.79 -11.88
N LEU A 162 0.21 -5.04 -12.90
CA LEU A 162 -0.12 -3.62 -12.99
C LEU A 162 -1.60 -3.37 -13.16
N ALA A 163 -2.30 -4.20 -13.94
CA ALA A 163 -3.75 -4.10 -14.10
C ALA A 163 -4.47 -4.29 -12.75
N ILE A 164 -4.05 -5.27 -11.95
CA ILE A 164 -4.61 -5.48 -10.60
C ILE A 164 -4.36 -4.25 -9.71
N VAL A 165 -3.12 -3.76 -9.68
CA VAL A 165 -2.74 -2.58 -8.87
C VAL A 165 -3.52 -1.35 -9.30
N PHE A 166 -3.65 -1.11 -10.61
CA PHE A 166 -4.36 0.02 -11.17
C PHE A 166 -5.86 -0.01 -10.84
N VAL A 167 -6.52 -1.16 -11.03
CA VAL A 167 -7.93 -1.34 -10.68
C VAL A 167 -8.15 -1.09 -9.18
N THR A 168 -7.26 -1.61 -8.34
CA THR A 168 -7.34 -1.45 -6.89
C THR A 168 -7.22 0.03 -6.49
N ILE A 169 -6.24 0.76 -7.03
CA ILE A 169 -6.05 2.19 -6.75
C ILE A 169 -7.24 3.02 -7.25
N LEU A 170 -7.79 2.70 -8.42
CA LEU A 170 -8.98 3.39 -8.93
C LEU A 170 -10.20 3.18 -8.03
N VAL A 171 -10.42 1.96 -7.54
CA VAL A 171 -11.54 1.67 -6.64
C VAL A 171 -11.32 2.37 -5.30
N GLU A 172 -10.13 2.29 -4.71
CA GLU A 172 -9.82 2.94 -3.42
C GLU A 172 -9.87 4.47 -3.51
N GLY A 173 -9.21 5.06 -4.50
CA GLY A 173 -9.22 6.51 -4.74
C GLY A 173 -10.61 7.04 -5.10
N GLY A 174 -11.37 6.27 -5.89
CA GLY A 174 -12.76 6.57 -6.20
C GLY A 174 -13.66 6.51 -4.96
N LEU A 175 -13.48 5.51 -4.11
CA LEU A 175 -14.24 5.35 -2.87
C LEU A 175 -13.89 6.43 -1.84
N ALA A 176 -12.62 6.84 -1.76
CA ALA A 176 -12.14 7.94 -0.94
C ALA A 176 -12.72 9.28 -1.40
N ALA A 177 -12.66 9.58 -2.70
CA ALA A 177 -13.26 10.78 -3.29
C ALA A 177 -14.79 10.82 -3.11
N TRP A 178 -15.46 9.68 -3.28
CA TRP A 178 -16.91 9.57 -3.06
C TRP A 178 -17.30 9.80 -1.59
N THR A 179 -16.52 9.26 -0.65
CA THR A 179 -16.75 9.44 0.79
C THR A 179 -16.43 10.88 1.23
N ALA A 180 -15.36 11.47 0.73
CA ALA A 180 -14.98 12.86 1.02
C ALA A 180 -16.07 13.85 0.60
N LYS A 181 -16.71 13.63 -0.56
CA LYS A 181 -17.81 14.47 -1.07
C LYS A 181 -19.06 14.42 -0.18
N LYS A 182 -19.19 13.39 0.67
CA LYS A 182 -20.32 13.21 1.58
C LYS A 182 -20.06 13.78 2.99
N THR A 183 -18.81 14.11 3.30
CA THR A 183 -18.35 14.53 4.65
C THR A 183 -17.64 15.88 4.61
N SER A 184 -18.04 16.79 3.71
CA SER A 184 -17.48 18.15 3.55
C SER A 184 -17.74 19.09 4.76
N VAL A 185 -17.42 18.64 5.98
CA VAL A 185 -17.67 19.34 7.26
C VAL A 185 -16.43 19.40 8.17
N ILE A 186 -15.32 18.70 7.88
CA ILE A 186 -14.15 18.69 8.80
C ILE A 186 -13.17 19.86 8.54
N GLU A 187 -13.39 20.69 7.51
CA GLU A 187 -12.48 21.81 7.19
C GLU A 187 -12.97 23.18 7.68
N THR A 188 -14.03 23.24 8.51
CA THR A 188 -14.53 24.53 9.04
C THR A 188 -14.03 24.88 10.44
N GLU A 189 -13.44 23.96 11.22
CA GLU A 189 -12.97 24.30 12.58
C GLU A 189 -11.47 24.68 12.71
N SER A 190 -10.64 24.49 11.68
CA SER A 190 -9.22 24.93 11.75
C SER A 190 -8.98 26.38 11.28
N ASN A 191 -10.00 27.05 10.71
CA ASN A 191 -9.88 28.42 10.19
C ASN A 191 -10.63 29.46 11.07
N ALA A 192 -11.12 29.05 12.24
CA ALA A 192 -11.76 29.96 13.21
C ALA A 192 -10.80 30.45 14.31
N ASP A 193 -9.70 29.73 14.57
CA ASP A 193 -8.75 30.04 15.66
C ASP A 193 -7.56 30.94 15.25
N ILE A 194 -7.50 31.40 14.00
CA ILE A 194 -6.43 32.30 13.50
C ILE A 194 -6.96 33.74 13.31
N ALA A 195 -8.17 34.04 13.79
CA ALA A 195 -8.86 35.32 13.59
C ALA A 195 -9.34 36.02 14.88
N GLU A 196 -8.88 35.59 16.06
CA GLU A 196 -8.94 36.35 17.32
C GLU A 196 -7.53 36.66 17.84
#